data_AF-A0A1A0HDU8-F1
#
_entry.id   AF-A0A1A0HDU8-F1
#
_cell.length_a   1.000
_cell.length_b   1.000
_cell.length_c   1.000
_cell.angle_alpha   90.00
_cell.angle_beta   90.00
_cell.angle_gamma   90.00
#
_symmetry.space_group_name_H-M   'P 1'
#
loop_
_entity.id
_entity.type
_entity.pdbx_description
1 polymer ?
#
loop_
_entity_poly.entity_id
_entity_poly.type
_entity_poly.pdbx_seq_one_letter_code
_entity_poly.pdbx_strand_id
1 'polypeptide(L)'
;MRQSASLLKHVPLIKFVGGPHQAATVAAKAHPFSPSGKMPTLQKTQSSQPAWKPIELQEGEVLLRNQLSKRFRYMVPSTEESEQIESGGAGLVY
;
A
#
# COMPACT_ATOMS: atom_id res chain seq x y z
N MET A 1 1.80 42.72 -0.05
CA MET A 1 0.61 42.04 -0.59
C MET A 1 1.06 41.14 -1.73
N ARG A 2 0.96 39.81 -1.59
CA ARG A 2 1.41 38.86 -2.63
C ARG A 2 0.27 38.66 -3.63
N GLN A 3 0.53 38.97 -4.90
CA GLN A 3 -0.43 38.79 -5.99
C GLN A 3 -0.54 37.29 -6.32
N SER A 4 -1.73 36.71 -6.19
CA SER A 4 -2.03 35.36 -6.67
C SER A 4 -2.21 35.39 -8.18
N ALA A 5 -1.24 34.87 -8.93
CA ALA A 5 -1.37 34.67 -10.36
C ALA A 5 -2.46 33.61 -10.63
N SER A 6 -3.56 34.03 -11.23
CA SER A 6 -4.68 33.15 -11.58
C SER A 6 -4.29 32.23 -12.74
N LEU A 7 -4.32 30.91 -12.51
CA LEU A 7 -4.07 29.83 -13.48
C LEU A 7 -5.20 29.66 -14.54
N LEU A 8 -5.88 30.74 -14.92
CA LEU A 8 -7.02 30.71 -15.87
C LEU A 8 -6.57 30.74 -17.34
N LYS A 9 -5.52 30.01 -17.72
CA LYS A 9 -5.15 29.83 -19.15
C LYS A 9 -5.75 28.58 -19.79
N HIS A 10 -6.33 27.68 -19.00
CA HIS A 10 -6.99 26.49 -19.53
C HIS A 10 -8.49 26.69 -19.66
N VAL A 11 -8.98 26.64 -20.89
CA VAL A 11 -10.40 26.39 -21.17
C VAL A 11 -10.68 24.93 -20.78
N PRO A 12 -11.53 24.65 -19.78
CA PRO A 12 -11.86 23.29 -19.42
C PRO A 12 -12.58 22.61 -20.59
N LEU A 13 -11.98 21.55 -21.13
CA LEU A 13 -12.55 20.77 -22.24
C LEU A 13 -13.84 20.02 -21.85
N ILE A 14 -14.09 19.87 -20.55
CA ILE A 14 -15.26 19.18 -20.01
C ILE A 14 -16.19 20.22 -19.38
N LYS A 15 -17.39 20.36 -19.97
CA LYS A 15 -18.50 21.11 -19.37
C LYS A 15 -19.24 20.19 -18.42
N PHE A 16 -19.10 20.39 -17.11
CA PHE A 16 -19.99 19.77 -16.14
C PHE A 16 -21.35 20.48 -16.23
N VAL A 17 -22.34 19.78 -16.76
CA VAL A 17 -23.73 20.25 -16.76
C VAL A 17 -24.32 19.90 -15.40
N GLY A 18 -24.74 20.92 -14.66
CA GLY A 18 -25.05 20.82 -13.23
C GLY A 18 -23.94 21.45 -12.42
N GLY A 19 -24.27 22.48 -11.64
CA GLY A 19 -23.34 23.12 -10.71
C GLY A 19 -22.76 22.11 -9.70
N PRO A 20 -21.86 22.54 -8.79
CA PRO A 20 -21.24 21.62 -7.83
C PRO A 20 -22.30 20.76 -7.14
N HIS A 21 -22.28 19.45 -7.43
CA HIS A 21 -23.13 18.51 -6.72
C HIS A 21 -22.67 18.53 -5.26
N GLN A 22 -23.55 18.95 -4.35
CA GLN A 22 -23.27 18.79 -2.94
C GLN A 22 -23.13 17.29 -2.69
N ALA A 23 -21.92 16.87 -2.34
CA ALA A 23 -21.69 15.50 -1.92
C ALA A 23 -22.61 15.27 -0.71
N ALA A 24 -23.61 14.39 -0.87
CA ALA A 24 -24.45 14.00 0.24
C ALA A 24 -23.52 13.46 1.34
N THR A 25 -23.55 14.09 2.51
CA THR A 25 -22.85 13.63 3.70
C THR A 25 -23.56 12.39 4.21
N VAL A 26 -23.32 11.25 3.54
CA VAL A 26 -23.79 9.96 4.04
C VAL A 26 -22.94 9.64 5.27
N ALA A 27 -23.59 9.53 6.43
CA ALA A 27 -22.91 9.08 7.63
C ALA A 27 -22.28 7.71 7.34
N ALA A 28 -20.96 7.61 7.52
CA ALA A 28 -20.27 6.34 7.41
C ALA A 28 -20.91 5.35 8.41
N LYS A 29 -21.35 4.19 7.91
CA LYS A 29 -21.92 3.11 8.70
C LYS A 29 -21.00 1.90 8.61
N ALA A 30 -21.00 1.07 9.64
CA ALA A 30 -20.33 -0.23 9.58
C ALA A 30 -20.93 -1.08 8.45
N HIS A 31 -20.09 -1.87 7.79
CA HIS A 31 -20.56 -2.80 6.76
C HIS A 31 -21.48 -3.86 7.39
N PRO A 32 -22.58 -4.27 6.73
CA PRO A 32 -23.53 -5.25 7.28
C PRO A 32 -22.88 -6.58 7.69
N PHE A 33 -21.81 -6.96 6.99
CA PHE A 33 -21.05 -8.19 7.26
C PHE A 33 -19.78 -7.97 8.08
N SER A 34 -19.65 -6.84 8.79
CA SER A 34 -18.54 -6.65 9.74
C SER A 34 -18.71 -7.63 10.90
N PRO A 35 -17.75 -8.54 11.19
CA PRO A 35 -17.89 -9.54 12.26
C PRO A 35 -18.14 -8.93 13.64
N SER A 36 -17.73 -7.69 13.85
CA SER A 36 -17.89 -6.96 15.11
C SER A 36 -18.93 -5.85 15.05
N GLY A 37 -19.53 -5.57 13.87
CA GLY A 37 -20.48 -4.48 13.67
C GLY A 37 -19.91 -3.07 13.92
N LYS A 38 -18.62 -2.96 14.20
CA LYS A 38 -17.95 -1.70 14.52
C LYS A 38 -17.32 -1.10 13.27
N MET A 39 -17.34 0.22 13.19
CA MET A 39 -16.52 0.94 12.23
C MET A 39 -15.04 0.86 12.64
N PRO A 40 -14.10 0.82 11.68
CA PRO A 40 -12.70 1.00 12.01
C PRO A 40 -12.52 2.39 12.59
N THR A 41 -12.19 2.46 13.87
CA THR A 41 -11.78 3.72 14.50
C THR A 41 -10.49 4.16 13.82
N LEU A 42 -10.45 5.37 13.26
CA LEU A 42 -9.20 6.03 12.88
C LEU A 42 -8.41 6.31 14.16
N GLN A 43 -7.80 5.27 14.71
CA GLN A 43 -6.71 5.45 15.64
C GLN A 43 -5.61 6.14 14.81
N LYS A 44 -5.32 7.40 15.14
CA LYS A 44 -4.02 7.98 14.85
C LYS A 44 -3.01 7.15 15.63
N THR A 45 -2.69 5.96 15.14
CA THR A 45 -1.49 5.27 15.53
C THR A 45 -0.39 6.21 15.10
N GLN A 46 0.21 6.87 16.09
CA GLN A 46 1.46 7.59 15.95
C GLN A 46 2.48 6.52 15.60
N SER A 47 2.50 6.16 14.33
CA SER A 47 3.23 5.02 13.87
C SER A 47 4.68 5.43 13.98
N SER A 48 5.44 4.81 14.88
CA SER A 48 6.90 4.81 14.86
C SER A 48 7.40 3.99 13.65
N GLN A 49 6.78 4.21 12.48
CA GLN A 49 7.36 3.73 11.24
C GLN A 49 8.69 4.47 11.10
N PRO A 50 9.81 3.76 10.95
CA PRO A 50 11.04 4.42 10.56
C PRO A 50 10.74 5.20 9.28
N ALA A 51 11.09 6.49 9.26
CA ALA A 51 10.91 7.32 8.09
C ALA A 51 11.46 6.57 6.87
N TRP A 52 10.59 6.28 5.90
CA TRP A 52 11.00 5.60 4.67
C TRP A 52 11.95 6.53 3.93
N LYS A 53 13.24 6.26 4.04
CA LYS A 53 14.25 6.95 3.24
C LYS A 53 14.35 6.23 1.89
N PRO A 54 14.18 6.95 0.77
CA PRO A 54 14.50 6.42 -0.54
C PRO A 54 15.93 5.86 -0.55
N ILE A 55 16.13 4.72 -1.19
CA ILE A 55 17.47 4.14 -1.37
C ILE A 55 18.07 4.82 -2.60
N GLU A 56 19.13 5.61 -2.41
CA GLU A 56 19.88 6.21 -3.50
C GLU A 56 20.91 5.19 -4.01
N LEU A 57 20.76 4.78 -5.27
CA LEU A 57 21.68 3.87 -5.95
C LEU A 57 22.62 4.67 -6.83
N GLN A 58 23.89 4.26 -6.90
CA GLN A 58 24.82 4.84 -7.87
C GLN A 58 24.52 4.32 -9.28
N GLU A 59 24.98 5.07 -10.29
CA GLU A 59 24.75 4.74 -11.69
C GLU A 59 25.38 3.37 -12.03
N GLY A 60 24.54 2.39 -12.37
CA GLY A 60 24.97 1.01 -12.64
C GLY A 60 24.88 0.04 -11.45
N GLU A 61 24.49 0.49 -10.26
CA GLU A 61 24.28 -0.40 -9.10
C GLU A 61 22.93 -1.11 -9.18
N VAL A 62 22.96 -2.44 -9.13
CA VAL A 62 21.77 -3.30 -9.01
C VAL A 62 21.79 -3.97 -7.65
N LEU A 63 20.78 -3.70 -6.83
CA LEU A 63 20.65 -4.39 -5.54
C LEU A 63 20.15 -5.81 -5.73
N LEU A 64 20.91 -6.75 -5.18
CA LEU A 64 20.44 -8.11 -5.02
C LEU A 64 19.36 -8.16 -3.94
N ARG A 65 18.43 -9.10 -4.06
CA ARG A 65 17.27 -9.19 -3.17
C ARG A 65 17.65 -9.40 -1.70
N ASN A 66 18.79 -10.04 -1.44
CA ASN A 66 19.39 -10.23 -0.11
C ASN A 66 19.97 -8.93 0.50
N GLN A 67 20.29 -7.92 -0.31
CA GLN A 67 20.78 -6.61 0.12
C GLN A 67 19.64 -5.65 0.51
N LEU A 68 18.40 -5.93 0.11
CA LEU A 68 17.22 -5.15 0.49
C LEU A 68 16.83 -5.33 1.95
N SER A 69 15.84 -4.58 2.44
CA SER A 69 15.30 -4.76 3.79
C SER A 69 14.66 -6.14 3.96
N LYS A 70 14.54 -6.62 5.21
CA LYS A 70 14.00 -7.96 5.54
C LYS A 70 12.66 -8.27 4.87
N ARG A 71 11.82 -7.25 4.66
CA ARG A 71 10.52 -7.38 4.00
C ARG A 71 10.58 -7.80 2.54
N PHE A 72 11.69 -7.52 1.87
CA PHE A 72 11.88 -7.84 0.46
C PHE A 72 12.76 -9.07 0.26
N ARG A 73 13.36 -9.64 1.32
CA ARG A 73 14.17 -10.86 1.24
C ARG A 73 13.28 -12.10 1.17
N TYR A 74 13.76 -13.15 0.51
CA TYR A 74 13.16 -14.48 0.68
C TYR A 74 13.31 -14.92 2.14
N MET A 75 12.30 -15.61 2.64
CA MET A 75 12.44 -16.32 3.91
C MET A 75 13.33 -17.52 3.71
N VAL A 76 14.15 -17.81 4.72
CA VAL A 76 14.88 -19.07 4.78
C VAL A 76 13.81 -20.15 4.99
N PRO A 77 13.77 -21.20 4.14
CA PRO A 77 12.85 -22.30 4.35
C PRO A 77 13.03 -22.87 5.76
N SER A 78 11.92 -23.27 6.38
CA SER A 78 11.95 -24.05 7.62
C SER A 78 12.63 -25.40 7.38
N THR A 79 12.99 -26.11 8.46
CA THR A 79 13.61 -27.43 8.36
C THR A 79 12.69 -28.41 7.62
N GLU A 80 11.38 -28.38 7.92
CA GLU A 80 10.38 -29.22 7.25
C GLU A 80 10.27 -28.91 5.75
N GLU A 81 10.24 -27.63 5.38
CA GLU A 81 10.22 -27.22 3.97
C GLU A 81 11.53 -27.59 3.25
N SER A 82 12.67 -27.51 3.95
CA SER A 82 13.97 -27.91 3.40
C SER A 82 14.00 -29.41 3.09
N GLU A 83 13.50 -30.24 4.01
CA GLU A 83 13.37 -31.68 3.81
C GLU A 83 12.42 -32.02 2.65
N GLN A 84 11.32 -31.26 2.49
CA GLN A 84 10.42 -31.41 1.35
C GLN A 84 11.08 -31.03 0.02
N ILE A 85 11.87 -29.96 0.00
CA ILE A 85 12.62 -29.54 -1.19
C ILE A 85 13.66 -30.61 -1.57
N GLU A 86 14.41 -31.11 -0.58
CA GLU A 86 15.44 -32.14 -0.79
C GLU A 86 14.85 -33.49 -1.20
N SER A 87 13.72 -33.89 -0.62
CA SER A 87 12.99 -35.10 -1.01
C SER A 87 12.20 -34.96 -2.32
N GLY A 88 12.16 -33.76 -2.90
CA GLY A 88 11.40 -33.47 -4.12
C GLY A 88 9.87 -33.45 -3.92
N GLY A 89 9.41 -33.37 -2.68
CA GLY A 89 7.99 -33.25 -2.32
C GLY A 89 7.13 -34.49 -2.61
N ALA A 90 7.74 -35.61 -3.01
CA ALA A 90 7.04 -36.85 -3.34
C ALA A 90 6.95 -37.76 -2.11
N GLY A 91 5.87 -37.62 -1.34
CA GLY A 91 5.49 -38.61 -0.32
C GLY A 91 4.72 -39.76 -0.95
N LEU A 92 5.10 -41.01 -0.66
CA LEU A 92 4.28 -42.18 -0.98
C LEU A 92 3.07 -42.20 -0.05
N VAL A 93 1.89 -41.86 -0.60
CA VAL A 93 0.61 -42.08 0.06
C VAL A 93 0.19 -43.52 -0.25
N TYR A 94 0.09 -44.35 0.79
CA TYR A 94 -0.47 -45.71 0.72
C TYR A 94 -1.90 -45.73 1.23
#